data_AF-A0A7X7UN24-F1
#
_entry.id   AF-A0A7X7UN24-F1
#
_cell.length_a   1.000
_cell.length_b   1.000
_cell.length_c   1.000
_cell.angle_alpha   90.00
_cell.angle_beta   90.00
_cell.angle_gamma   90.00
#
_symmetry.space_group_name_H-M   'P 1'
#
loop_
_entity.id
_entity.type
_entity.pdbx_description
1 polymer ?
#
loop_
_entity_poly.entity_id
_entity_poly.type
_entity_poly.pdbx_seq_one_letter_code
_entity_poly.pdbx_strand_id
1 'polypeptide(L)'
;MKLYFREDDQEYCYTKKQIIEDMKEAGINEMKIVEAKRMIGEPYFWCTFFQKPGEVGQTCGRFCPEYKPRNGKNGRCRYSGHCYEPTDKVITLTCR
;
A
#
# COMPACT_ATOMS: atom_id res chain seq x y z
N MET A 1 4.96 3.55 -11.01
CA MET A 1 5.75 3.28 -9.80
C MET A 1 5.44 1.85 -9.36
N LYS A 2 6.46 1.01 -9.13
CA LYS A 2 6.27 -0.38 -8.67
C LYS A 2 6.38 -0.44 -7.14
N LEU A 3 5.56 -1.28 -6.53
CA LEU A 3 5.54 -1.56 -5.11
C LEU A 3 5.88 -3.04 -4.86
N TYR A 4 6.33 -3.34 -3.65
CA TYR A 4 6.78 -4.66 -3.26
C TYR A 4 6.38 -4.93 -1.82
N PHE A 5 5.98 -6.18 -1.55
CA PHE A 5 5.85 -6.70 -0.19
C PHE A 5 7.19 -7.24 0.26
N ARG A 6 7.51 -7.10 1.54
CA ARG A 6 8.73 -7.71 2.09
C ARG A 6 8.39 -9.12 2.57
N GLU A 7 9.39 -9.98 2.72
CA GLU A 7 9.16 -11.33 3.26
C GLU A 7 8.72 -11.31 4.73
N ASP A 8 9.17 -10.31 5.48
CA ASP A 8 8.84 -10.07 6.89
C ASP A 8 7.57 -9.24 7.10
N ASP A 9 7.03 -8.62 6.05
CA ASP A 9 5.82 -7.78 6.09
C ASP A 9 5.01 -7.90 4.79
N GLN A 10 3.92 -8.64 4.89
CA GLN A 10 2.97 -8.88 3.80
C GLN A 10 1.70 -8.02 3.92
N GLU A 11 1.59 -7.17 4.95
CA GLU A 11 0.44 -6.29 5.13
C GLU A 11 0.60 -4.99 4.34
N TYR A 12 1.82 -4.45 4.32
CA TYR A 12 2.15 -3.20 3.66
C TYR A 12 3.08 -3.42 2.47
N CYS A 13 2.94 -2.55 1.48
CA CYS A 13 3.79 -2.55 0.30
C CYS A 13 4.55 -1.23 0.17
N TYR A 14 5.81 -1.34 -0.25
CA TYR A 14 6.76 -0.25 -0.22
C TYR A 14 7.44 -0.11 -1.58
N THR A 15 7.99 1.07 -1.84
CA THR A 15 8.88 1.24 -2.98
C THR A 15 10.23 0.56 -2.69
N LYS A 16 10.93 0.12 -3.74
CA LYS A 16 12.31 -0.40 -3.57
C LYS A 16 13.22 0.58 -2.83
N LYS A 17 13.04 1.89 -3.04
CA LYS A 17 13.84 2.92 -2.38
C LYS A 17 13.66 2.87 -0.86
N GLN A 18 12.42 2.86 -0.38
CA GLN A 18 12.11 2.76 1.05
C GLN A 18 12.68 1.48 1.64
N ILE A 19 12.49 0.34 0.97
CA ILE A 19 13.04 -0.95 1.43
C ILE A 19 14.56 -0.90 1.57
N ILE A 20 15.28 -0.28 0.61
CA ILE A 20 16.74 -0.12 0.69
C ILE A 20 17.14 0.81 1.85
N GLU A 21 16.41 1.90 2.07
CA GLU A 21 16.65 2.81 3.20
C GLU A 21 16.47 2.08 4.53
N ASP A 22 15.36 1.34 4.69
CA ASP A 22 15.08 0.52 5.87
C ASP A 22 16.15 -0.57 6.09
N MET A 23 16.58 -1.24 5.00
CA MET A 23 17.66 -2.23 5.05
C MET A 23 18.98 -1.64 5.55
N LYS A 24 19.33 -0.41 5.12
CA LYS A 24 20.53 0.29 5.59
C LYS A 24 20.45 0.64 7.06
N GLU A 25 19.32 1.17 7.51
CA GLU A 25 19.10 1.52 8.92
C GLU A 25 19.13 0.28 9.82
N ALA A 26 18.62 -0.85 9.35
CA ALA A 26 18.61 -2.11 10.07
C ALA A 26 19.91 -2.94 9.93
N GLY A 27 20.87 -2.53 9.08
CA GLY A 27 22.09 -3.30 8.80
C GLY A 27 21.84 -4.62 8.07
N ILE A 28 20.76 -4.71 7.29
CA ILE A 28 20.37 -5.89 6.51
C ILE A 28 21.01 -5.82 5.12
N ASN A 29 21.83 -6.81 4.79
CA ASN A 29 22.53 -6.86 3.50
C ASN A 29 21.68 -7.48 2.38
N GLU A 30 20.74 -8.36 2.72
CA GLU A 30 19.90 -9.08 1.77
C GLU A 30 18.48 -9.24 2.30
N MET A 31 17.47 -9.04 1.45
CA MET A 31 16.06 -9.22 1.78
C MET A 31 15.29 -9.73 0.56
N LYS A 32 14.40 -10.69 0.75
CA LYS A 32 13.46 -11.11 -0.30
C LYS A 32 12.25 -10.19 -0.31
N ILE A 33 11.90 -9.74 -1.50
CA ILE A 33 10.72 -8.92 -1.74
C ILE A 33 9.88 -9.53 -2.86
N VAL A 34 8.57 -9.35 -2.78
CA VAL A 34 7.61 -9.88 -3.74
C VAL A 34 6.98 -8.74 -4.51
N GLU A 35 6.96 -8.80 -5.85
CA GLU A 35 6.34 -7.75 -6.67
C GLU A 35 4.84 -7.64 -6.36
N ALA A 36 4.37 -6.43 -6.05
CA ALA A 36 2.98 -6.16 -5.73
C ALA A 36 2.17 -5.85 -7.00
N LYS A 37 1.02 -6.50 -7.17
CA LYS A 37 0.07 -6.23 -8.24
C LYS A 37 -1.14 -5.48 -7.70
N ARG A 38 -1.61 -4.49 -8.44
CA ARG A 38 -2.79 -3.74 -8.05
C ARG A 38 -4.03 -4.63 -8.13
N MET A 39 -4.78 -4.68 -7.04
CA MET A 39 -6.09 -5.32 -7.02
C MET A 39 -7.13 -4.47 -7.76
N ILE A 40 -8.03 -5.12 -8.50
CA ILE A 40 -9.11 -4.49 -9.29
C ILE A 40 -10.44 -5.09 -8.85
N GLY A 41 -11.44 -4.25 -8.58
CA GLY A 41 -12.79 -4.70 -8.22
C GLY A 41 -12.98 -5.08 -6.75
N GLU A 42 -11.91 -5.05 -5.96
CA GLU A 42 -11.95 -5.47 -4.55
C GLU A 42 -12.71 -4.51 -3.62
N PRO A 43 -13.25 -5.01 -2.49
CA PRO A 43 -14.00 -4.22 -1.52
C PRO A 43 -13.09 -3.40 -0.61
N TYR A 44 -11.78 -3.32 -0.87
CA TYR A 44 -10.83 -2.60 -0.03
C TYR A 44 -10.24 -1.37 -0.73
N PHE A 45 -9.87 -0.37 0.07
CA PHE A 45 -9.10 0.78 -0.38
C PHE A 45 -8.05 1.19 0.65
N TRP A 46 -6.95 1.75 0.16
CA TRP A 46 -5.95 2.38 1.02
C TRP A 46 -6.34 3.83 1.29
N CYS A 47 -6.47 4.23 2.56
CA CYS A 47 -6.70 5.62 2.91
C CYS A 47 -5.37 6.35 3.04
N THR A 48 -5.02 7.22 2.09
CA THR A 48 -3.74 7.96 2.12
C THR A 48 -3.66 9.02 3.22
N PHE A 49 -4.79 9.41 3.82
CA PHE A 49 -4.81 10.36 4.94
C PHE A 49 -4.48 9.68 6.27
N PHE A 50 -5.21 8.61 6.61
CA PHE A 50 -4.99 7.86 7.87
C PHE A 50 -3.93 6.77 7.75
N GLN A 51 -3.38 6.54 6.55
CA GLN A 51 -2.41 5.48 6.24
C GLN A 51 -2.85 4.10 6.74
N LYS A 52 -4.09 3.72 6.43
CA LYS A 52 -4.67 2.43 6.82
C LYS A 52 -5.59 1.87 5.73
N PRO A 53 -5.74 0.54 5.63
CA PRO A 53 -6.76 -0.06 4.79
C PRO A 53 -8.16 0.21 5.35
N GLY A 54 -9.15 0.19 4.47
CA GLY A 54 -10.56 0.25 4.85
C GLY A 54 -11.43 -0.46 3.83
N GLU A 55 -12.62 -0.85 4.27
CA GLU A 55 -13.63 -1.48 3.41
C GLU A 55 -14.53 -0.44 2.75
N VAL A 56 -14.73 -0.61 1.45
CA VAL A 56 -15.65 0.15 0.61
C VAL A 56 -17.06 -0.01 1.18
N GLY A 57 -17.72 1.11 1.46
CA GLY A 57 -19.11 1.13 1.96
C GLY A 57 -19.25 1.12 3.48
N GLN A 58 -18.19 0.80 4.24
CA GLN A 58 -18.25 0.75 5.71
C GLN A 58 -17.81 2.07 6.36
N THR A 59 -16.53 2.45 6.17
CA THR A 59 -15.89 3.45 7.05
C THR A 59 -15.61 4.81 6.40
N CYS A 60 -15.46 4.88 5.08
CA CYS A 60 -15.21 6.13 4.36
C CYS A 60 -16.49 6.69 3.77
N GLY A 61 -16.76 7.98 3.98
CA GLY A 61 -18.01 8.63 3.56
C GLY A 61 -18.60 9.45 4.70
N ARG A 62 -19.92 9.30 4.91
CA ARG A 62 -20.72 10.10 5.84
C ARG A 62 -20.17 10.19 7.26
N PHE A 63 -19.57 9.11 7.77
CA PHE A 63 -19.08 9.02 9.15
C PHE A 63 -17.60 9.33 9.31
N CYS A 64 -16.91 9.66 8.21
CA CYS A 64 -15.49 9.99 8.24
C CYS A 64 -15.33 11.52 8.25
N PRO A 65 -14.73 12.13 9.30
CA PRO A 65 -14.58 13.58 9.40
C PRO A 65 -13.68 14.16 8.29
N GLU A 66 -12.76 13.34 7.79
CA GLU A 66 -11.81 13.70 6.72
C GLU A 66 -12.32 13.33 5.32
N TYR A 67 -13.59 12.93 5.20
CA TYR A 67 -14.15 12.56 3.92
C TYR A 67 -14.23 13.77 2.99
N LYS A 68 -13.49 13.70 1.88
CA LYS A 68 -13.45 14.73 0.86
C LYS A 68 -13.67 14.11 -0.52
N PRO A 69 -14.92 14.06 -1.04
CA PRO A 69 -15.23 13.44 -2.33
C PRO A 69 -14.50 14.15 -3.47
N ARG A 70 -14.05 13.40 -4.48
CA ARG A 70 -13.31 13.96 -5.63
C ARG A 70 -14.12 14.98 -6.45
N ASN A 71 -15.45 14.80 -6.51
CA ASN A 71 -16.36 15.70 -7.22
C ASN A 71 -16.96 16.79 -6.32
N GLY A 72 -16.56 16.89 -5.05
CA GLY A 72 -17.11 17.83 -4.07
C GLY A 72 -18.53 17.54 -3.57
N LYS A 73 -19.17 16.47 -4.03
CA LYS A 73 -20.55 16.09 -3.67
C LYS A 73 -20.61 14.73 -2.97
N ASN A 74 -20.22 13.66 -3.66
CA ASN A 74 -20.34 12.28 -3.19
C ASN A 74 -19.36 11.33 -3.91
N GLY A 75 -19.42 10.04 -3.56
CA GLY A 75 -18.63 9.00 -4.20
C GLY A 75 -17.25 8.80 -3.58
N ARG A 76 -16.26 8.45 -4.41
CA ARG A 76 -14.94 8.05 -3.91
C ARG A 76 -14.19 9.25 -3.32
N CYS A 77 -13.70 9.11 -2.10
CA CYS A 77 -12.87 10.11 -1.43
C CYS A 77 -11.57 10.34 -2.21
N ARG A 78 -11.04 11.58 -2.17
CA ARG A 78 -9.74 11.93 -2.77
C ARG A 78 -8.57 11.17 -2.14
N TYR A 79 -8.70 10.78 -0.88
CA TYR A 79 -7.71 10.01 -0.14
C TYR A 79 -7.80 8.50 -0.39
N SER A 80 -8.78 8.05 -1.18
CA SER A 80 -8.90 6.64 -1.52
C SER A 80 -7.90 6.27 -2.62
N GLY A 81 -6.89 5.49 -2.23
CA GLY A 81 -5.88 4.87 -3.07
C GLY A 81 -6.21 3.42 -3.45
N HIS A 82 -5.19 2.71 -3.90
CA HIS A 82 -5.28 1.32 -4.35
C HIS A 82 -4.68 0.38 -3.31
N CYS A 83 -5.26 -0.81 -3.19
CA CYS A 83 -4.67 -1.93 -2.49
C CYS A 83 -3.95 -2.84 -3.50
N TYR A 84 -3.04 -3.65 -3.00
CA TYR A 84 -2.21 -4.53 -3.80
C TYR A 84 -2.20 -5.92 -3.19
N GLU A 85 -1.90 -6.91 -4.02
CA GLU A 85 -1.72 -8.31 -3.66
C GLU A 85 -0.30 -8.77 -4.08
N PRO A 86 0.31 -9.71 -3.34
CA PRO A 86 1.57 -10.30 -3.76
C PRO A 86 1.39 -11.10 -5.05
N THR A 87 2.44 -11.14 -5.87
CA THR A 87 2.51 -12.01 -7.07
C THR A 87 3.47 -13.15 -6.85
N ASP A 88 3.60 -14.07 -7.81
CA ASP A 88 4.59 -15.16 -7.74
C ASP A 88 6.04 -14.68 -7.98
N LYS A 89 6.23 -13.39 -8.27
CA LYS A 89 7.54 -12.84 -8.63
C LYS A 89 8.32 -12.38 -7.40
N VAL A 90 9.20 -13.25 -6.93
CA VAL A 90 10.14 -13.00 -5.85
C VAL A 90 11.44 -12.41 -6.39
N ILE A 91 11.99 -11.41 -5.69
CA ILE A 91 13.22 -10.72 -6.01
C ILE A 91 14.09 -10.67 -4.76
N THR A 92 15.33 -11.12 -4.86
CA THR A 92 16.33 -10.87 -3.81
C THR A 92 16.92 -9.49 -4.01
N LEU A 93 16.72 -8.62 -3.01
CA LEU A 93 17.31 -7.28 -2.98
C LEU A 93 18.58 -7.32 -2.13
N THR A 94 19.67 -6.75 -2.65
CA THR A 94 20.93 -6.63 -1.91
C THR A 94 21.27 -5.17 -1.70
N CYS A 95 21.58 -4.81 -0.45
CA CYS A 95 22.14 -3.51 -0.12
C CYS A 95 23.66 -3.66 0.02
N ARG A 96 24.42 -2.96 -0.83
CA ARG A 96 25.89 -2.86 -0.77
C ARG A 96 26.29 -1.49 -0.28
#